data_AF-B9E0I8-F1
#
_entry.id   AF-B9E0I8-F1
#
_cell.length_a   1.000
_cell.length_b   1.000
_cell.length_c   1.000
_cell.angle_alpha   90.00
_cell.angle_beta   90.00
_cell.angle_gamma   90.00
#
_symmetry.space_group_name_H-M   'P 1'
#
loop_
_entity.id
_entity.type
_entity.pdbx_description
1 polymer ?
#
loop_
_entity_poly.entity_id
_entity_poly.type
_entity_poly.pdbx_seq_one_letter_code
_entity_poly.pdbx_strand_id
1 'polypeptide(L)'
;MLAGKNEAPLVLLDNEVSESTADAIEYIKTNLTDSSKVEVLGGAGVIPENIVTKIKGYISSAGSETNPETSTTVQTFTGYIQDQDCFISYAPNYGDDTKMCLSMKSCAANGYGITALESDGSYKFYYFDGDFAAFADGKTFDGTGSQLSAWNLIQNTIKKNNITITVKGKLNGEIKTASDGNTYPVITVTSLAEN
;
A
#
# COMPACT_ATOMS: atom_id res chain seq x y z
N MET A 1 -37.63 14.52 -10.90
CA MET A 1 -36.16 14.65 -10.82
C MET A 1 -35.67 13.81 -9.65
N LEU A 2 -34.75 12.88 -9.90
CA LEU A 2 -34.27 11.93 -8.90
C LEU A 2 -33.56 12.64 -7.71
N ALA A 3 -32.75 13.66 -8.01
CA ALA A 3 -32.11 14.50 -7.01
C ALA A 3 -33.13 15.23 -6.10
N GLY A 4 -34.12 15.90 -6.69
CA GLY A 4 -35.16 16.60 -5.92
C GLY A 4 -36.10 15.68 -5.12
N LYS A 5 -36.25 14.41 -5.53
CA LYS A 5 -37.01 13.40 -4.76
C LYS A 5 -36.23 12.91 -3.54
N ASN A 6 -34.90 12.85 -3.65
CA ASN A 6 -34.01 12.32 -2.61
C ASN A 6 -33.35 13.44 -1.78
N GLU A 7 -33.75 14.70 -1.99
CA GLU A 7 -33.11 15.90 -1.40
C GLU A 7 -31.58 15.89 -1.55
N ALA A 8 -31.08 15.32 -2.66
CA ALA A 8 -29.67 15.08 -2.89
C ALA A 8 -29.05 16.21 -3.75
N PRO A 9 -27.80 16.64 -3.44
CA PRO A 9 -27.09 17.59 -4.28
C PRO A 9 -26.77 17.01 -5.66
N LEU A 10 -26.87 17.84 -6.70
CA LEU A 10 -26.41 17.49 -8.05
C LEU A 10 -24.99 18.03 -8.24
N VAL A 11 -24.05 17.13 -8.46
CA VAL A 11 -22.64 17.47 -8.71
C VAL A 11 -22.34 17.25 -10.19
N LEU A 12 -21.75 18.25 -10.83
CA LEU A 12 -21.42 18.22 -12.26
C LEU A 12 -19.93 17.95 -12.44
N LEU A 13 -19.62 17.10 -13.41
CA LEU A 13 -18.26 16.75 -13.81
C LEU A 13 -18.03 17.23 -15.24
N ASP A 14 -16.80 17.58 -15.57
CA ASP A 14 -16.38 17.91 -16.92
C ASP A 14 -15.54 16.74 -17.45
N ASN A 15 -14.24 16.93 -17.70
CA ASN A 15 -13.34 15.88 -18.14
C ASN A 15 -12.34 15.52 -17.03
N GLU A 16 -11.66 14.39 -17.17
CA GLU A 16 -10.76 13.84 -16.14
C GLU A 16 -9.66 14.80 -15.67
N VAL A 17 -9.18 15.68 -16.57
CA VAL A 17 -8.03 16.55 -16.30
C VAL A 17 -8.44 17.97 -15.88
N SER A 18 -9.73 18.26 -15.77
CA SER A 18 -10.18 19.61 -15.39
C SER A 18 -10.15 19.83 -13.88
N GLU A 19 -9.75 21.03 -13.46
CA GLU A 19 -9.78 21.46 -12.06
C GLU A 19 -11.21 21.36 -11.50
N SER A 20 -12.22 21.71 -12.30
CA SER A 20 -13.64 21.56 -11.94
C SER A 20 -14.02 20.12 -11.58
N THR A 21 -13.48 19.12 -12.27
CA THR A 21 -13.70 17.70 -11.95
C THR A 21 -12.98 17.31 -10.67
N ALA A 22 -11.78 17.85 -10.41
CA ALA A 22 -11.06 17.64 -9.17
C ALA A 22 -11.82 18.21 -7.96
N ASP A 23 -12.28 19.46 -8.06
CA ASP A 23 -13.07 20.14 -7.03
C ASP A 23 -14.39 19.41 -6.75
N ALA A 24 -15.06 18.94 -7.80
CA ALA A 24 -16.30 18.17 -7.68
C ALA A 24 -16.06 16.84 -6.96
N ILE A 25 -14.95 16.15 -7.26
CA ILE A 25 -14.57 14.91 -6.57
C ILE A 25 -14.23 15.20 -5.09
N GLU A 26 -13.54 16.31 -4.81
CA GLU A 26 -13.24 16.74 -3.44
C GLU A 26 -14.51 17.09 -2.65
N TYR A 27 -15.45 17.79 -3.28
CA TYR A 27 -16.77 18.08 -2.70
C TYR A 27 -17.51 16.79 -2.35
N ILE A 28 -17.56 15.82 -3.29
CA ILE A 28 -18.17 14.51 -3.05
C ILE A 28 -17.49 13.84 -1.86
N LYS A 29 -16.17 13.70 -1.89
CA LYS A 29 -15.39 13.06 -0.82
C LYS A 29 -15.67 13.67 0.56
N THR A 30 -15.71 15.01 0.65
CA THR A 30 -15.87 15.74 1.91
C THR A 30 -17.30 15.65 2.47
N ASN A 31 -18.30 15.41 1.62
CA ASN A 31 -19.71 15.34 2.01
C ASN A 31 -20.28 13.91 2.03
N LEU A 32 -19.46 12.90 1.74
CA LEU A 32 -19.85 11.50 1.88
C LEU A 32 -19.81 11.07 3.35
N THR A 33 -20.79 10.25 3.73
CA THR A 33 -20.86 9.55 5.02
C THR A 33 -21.07 8.05 4.76
N ASP A 34 -20.90 7.21 5.76
CA ASP A 34 -21.21 5.76 5.71
C ASP A 34 -22.59 5.41 5.15
N SER A 35 -23.54 6.32 5.30
CA SER A 35 -24.92 6.12 4.87
C SER A 35 -25.22 6.73 3.49
N SER A 36 -24.27 7.49 2.93
CA SER A 36 -24.44 8.21 1.68
C SER A 36 -24.48 7.26 0.49
N LYS A 37 -25.35 7.55 -0.47
CA LYS A 37 -25.45 6.83 -1.75
C LYS A 37 -25.15 7.81 -2.89
N VAL A 38 -24.26 7.42 -3.78
CA VAL A 38 -23.98 8.18 -5.00
C VAL A 38 -24.58 7.45 -6.19
N GLU A 39 -25.28 8.22 -7.02
CA GLU A 39 -25.84 7.74 -8.27
C GLU A 39 -25.20 8.49 -9.42
N VAL A 40 -24.61 7.74 -10.36
CA VAL A 40 -23.94 8.30 -11.53
C VAL A 40 -24.94 8.37 -12.67
N LEU A 41 -25.17 9.58 -13.19
CA LEU A 41 -26.09 9.83 -14.30
C LEU A 41 -25.28 10.13 -15.57
N GLY A 42 -25.07 9.13 -16.40
CA GLY A 42 -24.31 9.23 -17.64
C GLY A 42 -23.57 7.94 -17.96
N GLY A 43 -23.31 7.69 -19.25
CA GLY A 43 -22.51 6.54 -19.69
C GLY A 43 -21.02 6.88 -19.82
N ALA A 44 -20.21 5.88 -20.13
CA ALA A 44 -18.75 6.00 -20.27
C ALA A 44 -18.28 7.09 -21.28
N GLY A 45 -19.14 7.46 -22.24
CA GLY A 45 -18.85 8.53 -23.21
C GLY A 45 -18.94 9.95 -22.66
N VAL A 46 -19.51 10.14 -21.47
CA VAL A 46 -19.62 11.44 -20.79
C VAL A 46 -18.97 11.42 -19.40
N ILE A 47 -18.94 10.27 -18.73
CA ILE A 47 -18.26 10.07 -17.46
C ILE A 47 -17.34 8.86 -17.60
N PRO A 48 -16.02 9.07 -17.76
CA PRO A 48 -15.05 7.98 -17.87
C PRO A 48 -15.09 7.03 -16.66
N GLU A 49 -14.91 5.72 -16.89
CA GLU A 49 -15.05 4.67 -15.86
C GLU A 49 -14.04 4.80 -14.72
N ASN A 50 -12.86 5.36 -14.98
CA ASN A 50 -11.84 5.67 -13.98
C ASN A 50 -12.33 6.72 -12.96
N ILE A 51 -13.11 7.71 -13.38
CA ILE A 51 -13.73 8.69 -12.46
C ILE A 51 -14.80 8.01 -11.61
N VAL A 52 -15.62 7.15 -12.22
CA VAL A 52 -16.64 6.35 -11.50
C VAL A 52 -15.98 5.44 -10.45
N THR A 53 -14.89 4.79 -10.82
CA THR A 53 -14.12 3.90 -9.93
C THR A 53 -13.52 4.68 -8.76
N LYS A 54 -12.95 5.86 -9.02
CA LYS A 54 -12.39 6.74 -7.98
C LYS A 54 -13.47 7.19 -6.98
N ILE A 55 -14.64 7.61 -7.46
CA ILE A 55 -15.77 8.01 -6.61
C ILE A 55 -16.30 6.83 -5.79
N LYS A 56 -16.50 5.65 -6.39
CA LYS A 56 -16.92 4.42 -5.68
C LYS A 56 -15.91 3.98 -4.62
N GLY A 57 -14.62 4.20 -4.88
CA GLY A 57 -13.55 4.05 -3.89
C GLY A 57 -13.86 4.87 -2.65
N TYR A 58 -14.15 6.17 -2.79
CA TYR A 58 -14.47 7.04 -1.65
C TYR A 58 -15.75 6.68 -0.91
N ILE A 59 -16.77 6.15 -1.57
CA ILE A 59 -18.01 5.68 -0.90
C ILE A 59 -17.72 4.46 -0.03
N SER A 60 -16.83 3.59 -0.50
CA SER A 60 -16.34 2.45 0.29
C SER A 60 -15.45 2.90 1.45
N SER A 61 -14.85 4.10 1.33
CA SER A 61 -14.03 4.76 2.35
C SER A 61 -14.79 5.75 3.25
N ALA A 62 -16.08 6.01 3.00
CA ALA A 62 -16.87 7.06 3.68
C ALA A 62 -17.20 6.77 5.16
N GLY A 63 -16.63 5.69 5.71
CA GLY A 63 -16.54 5.39 7.15
C GLY A 63 -15.23 5.78 7.81
N SER A 64 -14.45 6.64 7.16
CA SER A 64 -13.22 7.16 7.72
C SER A 64 -12.98 8.59 7.25
N GLU A 65 -13.39 9.55 8.08
CA GLU A 65 -13.01 10.96 7.91
C GLU A 65 -11.49 11.14 8.08
N THR A 66 -10.91 11.90 7.14
CA THR A 66 -9.55 12.43 6.98
C THR A 66 -8.45 12.05 7.99
N ASN A 67 -7.49 11.23 7.54
CA ASN A 67 -6.07 11.26 7.94
C ASN A 67 -5.24 10.52 6.85
N PRO A 68 -3.93 10.77 6.65
CA PRO A 68 -3.14 10.04 5.65
C PRO A 68 -3.28 8.55 5.95
N GLU A 69 -3.72 7.78 4.96
CA GLU A 69 -4.57 6.60 5.09
C GLU A 69 -4.03 5.53 6.06
N THR A 70 -4.23 5.73 7.36
CA THR A 70 -4.02 4.72 8.39
C THR A 70 -5.19 3.74 8.25
N SER A 71 -5.04 2.74 7.39
CA SER A 71 -5.96 1.60 7.31
C SER A 71 -6.02 0.95 8.69
N THR A 72 -7.06 1.26 9.46
CA THR A 72 -7.25 0.71 10.80
C THR A 72 -7.59 -0.79 10.75
N THR A 73 -7.95 -1.29 9.58
CA THR A 73 -8.24 -2.68 9.29
C THR A 73 -6.95 -3.48 9.14
N VAL A 74 -6.79 -4.49 10.00
CA VAL A 74 -5.70 -5.47 9.83
C VAL A 74 -5.97 -6.27 8.56
N GLN A 75 -5.04 -6.19 7.62
CA GLN A 75 -5.01 -6.94 6.38
C GLN A 75 -4.04 -8.12 6.50
N THR A 76 -4.23 -9.13 5.65
CA THR A 76 -3.30 -10.26 5.53
C THR A 76 -2.66 -10.24 4.15
N PHE A 77 -1.33 -10.18 4.11
CA PHE A 77 -0.53 -10.22 2.90
C PHE A 77 0.27 -11.52 2.88
N THR A 78 0.42 -12.12 1.70
CA THR A 78 1.28 -13.29 1.49
C THR A 78 2.17 -13.05 0.29
N GLY A 79 3.44 -13.41 0.41
CA GLY A 79 4.45 -13.07 -0.59
C GLY A 79 5.86 -13.39 -0.12
N TYR A 80 6.84 -12.81 -0.79
CA TYR A 80 8.25 -12.98 -0.48
C TYR A 80 8.74 -11.84 0.40
N ILE A 81 9.50 -12.15 1.46
CA ILE A 81 10.24 -11.12 2.20
C ILE A 81 11.40 -10.66 1.34
N GLN A 82 11.49 -9.37 1.07
CA GLN A 82 12.52 -8.79 0.20
C GLN A 82 12.91 -7.39 0.68
N ASP A 83 14.03 -6.86 0.18
CA ASP A 83 14.24 -5.41 0.13
C ASP A 83 13.71 -4.83 -1.20
N GLN A 84 13.68 -3.50 -1.30
CA GLN A 84 13.13 -2.83 -2.47
C GLN A 84 13.94 -3.04 -3.76
N ASP A 85 15.27 -3.11 -3.69
CA ASP A 85 16.12 -3.35 -4.87
C ASP A 85 15.83 -4.73 -5.47
N CYS A 86 15.54 -5.71 -4.61
CA CYS A 86 15.18 -7.08 -5.02
C CYS A 86 13.85 -7.15 -5.77
N PHE A 87 12.84 -6.35 -5.40
CA PHE A 87 11.57 -6.31 -6.10
C PHE A 87 11.73 -5.95 -7.58
N ILE A 88 12.62 -5.01 -7.90
CA ILE A 88 12.88 -4.59 -9.28
C ILE A 88 13.80 -5.58 -10.00
N SER A 89 14.88 -6.01 -9.32
CA SER A 89 15.94 -6.80 -9.94
C SER A 89 15.53 -8.22 -10.28
N TYR A 90 14.63 -8.80 -9.49
CA TYR A 90 14.25 -10.20 -9.62
C TYR A 90 12.91 -10.40 -10.33
N ALA A 91 12.24 -9.36 -10.84
CA ALA A 91 11.01 -9.55 -11.61
C ALA A 91 11.26 -10.44 -12.86
N PRO A 92 10.43 -11.48 -13.12
CA PRO A 92 9.25 -11.93 -12.37
C PRO A 92 9.52 -13.02 -11.30
N ASN A 93 10.76 -13.42 -11.10
CA ASN A 93 11.22 -14.42 -10.12
C ASN A 93 11.46 -13.81 -8.72
N TYR A 94 10.44 -13.18 -8.14
CA TYR A 94 10.53 -12.44 -6.87
C TYR A 94 10.91 -13.27 -5.62
N GLY A 95 11.21 -14.57 -5.73
CA GLY A 95 11.71 -15.39 -4.63
C GLY A 95 13.20 -15.75 -4.74
N ASP A 96 13.89 -15.29 -5.78
CA ASP A 96 15.28 -15.69 -6.04
C ASP A 96 16.31 -14.95 -5.16
N ASP A 97 15.89 -13.92 -4.44
CA ASP A 97 16.74 -13.28 -3.44
C ASP A 97 17.09 -14.26 -2.31
N THR A 98 18.36 -14.21 -1.91
CA THR A 98 18.90 -15.19 -0.96
C THR A 98 18.90 -14.63 0.44
N LYS A 99 18.79 -15.50 1.46
CA LYS A 99 19.07 -15.16 2.87
C LYS A 99 20.38 -14.41 3.01
N MET A 100 21.40 -14.81 2.25
CA MET A 100 22.72 -14.18 2.28
C MET A 100 22.64 -12.72 1.83
N CYS A 101 21.96 -12.44 0.71
CA CYS A 101 21.70 -11.08 0.23
C CYS A 101 20.90 -10.30 1.27
N LEU A 102 19.76 -10.83 1.71
CA LEU A 102 18.92 -10.16 2.70
C LEU A 102 19.63 -9.89 4.03
N SER A 103 20.65 -10.66 4.39
CA SER A 103 21.46 -10.42 5.60
C SER A 103 22.57 -9.37 5.40
N MET A 104 22.76 -8.84 4.19
CA MET A 104 23.75 -7.81 3.92
C MET A 104 23.29 -6.46 4.47
N LYS A 105 24.27 -5.63 4.86
CA LYS A 105 24.01 -4.27 5.35
C LYS A 105 23.31 -3.40 4.31
N SER A 106 23.64 -3.57 3.02
CA SER A 106 22.99 -2.83 1.93
C SER A 106 21.50 -3.10 1.87
N CYS A 107 21.09 -4.37 1.94
CA CYS A 107 19.68 -4.77 1.93
C CYS A 107 18.94 -4.26 3.17
N ALA A 108 19.56 -4.40 4.35
CA ALA A 108 19.02 -3.86 5.60
C ALA A 108 18.88 -2.32 5.60
N ALA A 109 19.79 -1.61 4.93
CA ALA A 109 19.77 -0.15 4.82
C ALA A 109 18.75 0.38 3.80
N ASN A 110 18.42 -0.41 2.78
CA ASN A 110 17.35 -0.10 1.82
C ASN A 110 15.94 -0.40 2.36
N GLY A 111 15.87 -1.08 3.51
CA GLY A 111 14.62 -1.42 4.17
C GLY A 111 13.98 -2.68 3.62
N TYR A 112 13.48 -3.52 4.53
CA TYR A 112 12.72 -4.71 4.23
C TYR A 112 11.24 -4.40 4.01
N GLY A 113 10.63 -5.29 3.25
CA GLY A 113 9.21 -5.29 2.95
C GLY A 113 8.74 -6.66 2.52
N ILE A 114 7.55 -6.66 1.91
CA ILE A 114 6.94 -7.82 1.29
C ILE A 114 6.60 -7.50 -0.16
N THR A 115 7.02 -8.39 -1.06
CA THR A 115 6.48 -8.47 -2.42
C THR A 115 5.25 -9.37 -2.37
N ALA A 116 4.08 -8.76 -2.19
CA ALA A 116 2.81 -9.44 -1.97
C ALA A 116 2.16 -9.84 -3.30
N LEU A 117 1.55 -11.03 -3.33
CA LEU A 117 0.70 -11.47 -4.44
C LEU A 117 -0.70 -10.89 -4.25
N GLU A 118 -1.13 -10.07 -5.19
CA GLU A 118 -2.44 -9.43 -5.21
C GLU A 118 -3.51 -10.37 -5.81
N SER A 119 -4.78 -10.08 -5.58
CA SER A 119 -5.90 -10.94 -6.03
C SER A 119 -6.03 -11.04 -7.55
N ASP A 120 -5.49 -10.06 -8.29
CA ASP A 120 -5.45 -10.05 -9.75
C ASP A 120 -4.24 -10.82 -10.33
N GLY A 121 -3.42 -11.42 -9.47
CA GLY A 121 -2.21 -12.14 -9.84
C GLY A 121 -0.98 -11.24 -10.07
N SER A 122 -1.11 -9.92 -9.89
CA SER A 122 0.01 -8.99 -9.90
C SER A 122 0.80 -9.05 -8.59
N TYR A 123 2.02 -8.52 -8.63
CA TYR A 123 2.85 -8.38 -7.44
C TYR A 123 3.04 -6.90 -7.10
N LYS A 124 2.94 -6.59 -5.82
CA LYS A 124 3.16 -5.24 -5.30
C LYS A 124 4.05 -5.27 -4.08
N PHE A 125 4.99 -4.34 -4.03
CA PHE A 125 5.89 -4.18 -2.89
C PHE A 125 5.31 -3.24 -1.84
N TYR A 126 5.46 -3.61 -0.58
CA TYR A 126 5.10 -2.82 0.59
C TYR A 126 6.26 -2.82 1.57
N TYR A 127 6.68 -1.64 2.04
CA TYR A 127 7.67 -1.54 3.10
C TYR A 127 7.10 -1.97 4.44
N PHE A 128 7.97 -2.44 5.33
CA PHE A 128 7.67 -2.56 6.75
C PHE A 128 7.99 -1.26 7.49
N ASP A 129 7.18 -0.92 8.48
CA ASP A 129 7.41 0.27 9.31
C ASP A 129 8.65 0.18 10.20
N GLY A 130 9.02 1.31 10.77
CA GLY A 130 10.26 1.47 11.54
C GLY A 130 11.40 2.06 10.72
N ASP A 131 12.49 2.37 11.41
CA ASP A 131 13.71 2.92 10.83
C ASP A 131 14.50 1.82 10.14
N PHE A 132 15.05 2.14 8.97
CA PHE A 132 15.97 1.26 8.26
C PHE A 132 17.30 1.20 9.02
N ALA A 133 18.03 0.09 8.87
CA ALA A 133 19.29 -0.07 9.59
C ALA A 133 20.36 0.86 9.02
N ALA A 134 21.00 1.64 9.88
CA ALA A 134 22.16 2.46 9.55
C ALA A 134 23.48 1.76 9.86
N PHE A 135 23.47 0.74 10.73
CA PHE A 135 24.65 0.10 11.31
C PHE A 135 25.63 1.15 11.83
N ALA A 136 25.22 1.98 12.78
CA ALA A 136 26.03 3.08 13.31
C ALA A 136 27.41 2.64 13.86
N ASP A 137 27.49 1.42 14.41
CA ASP A 137 28.75 0.80 14.88
C ASP A 137 29.46 -0.05 13.78
N GLY A 138 28.90 -0.04 12.58
CA GLY A 138 29.33 -0.79 11.41
C GLY A 138 29.12 -2.30 11.52
N LYS A 139 28.38 -2.84 12.48
CA LYS A 139 28.24 -4.30 12.69
C LYS A 139 26.87 -4.74 13.15
N THR A 140 26.26 -4.02 14.07
CA THR A 140 25.03 -4.39 14.74
C THR A 140 23.84 -3.80 13.98
N PHE A 141 22.81 -4.63 13.77
CA PHE A 141 21.56 -4.16 13.20
C PHE A 141 20.86 -3.21 14.19
N ASP A 142 20.54 -2.00 13.74
CA ASP A 142 19.95 -0.92 14.54
C ASP A 142 18.61 -0.41 13.97
N GLY A 143 18.02 -1.15 13.01
CA GLY A 143 16.66 -0.87 12.52
C GLY A 143 15.60 -1.13 13.59
N THR A 144 14.47 -0.44 13.49
CA THR A 144 13.41 -0.44 14.52
C THR A 144 12.09 -1.00 14.00
N GLY A 145 11.08 -1.12 14.87
CA GLY A 145 9.72 -1.53 14.47
C GLY A 145 9.66 -2.86 13.72
N SER A 146 8.91 -2.90 12.62
CA SER A 146 8.76 -4.10 11.79
C SER A 146 10.02 -4.44 10.99
N GLN A 147 10.93 -3.48 10.75
CA GLN A 147 12.25 -3.75 10.17
C GLN A 147 13.07 -4.71 11.06
N LEU A 148 13.04 -4.52 12.38
CA LEU A 148 13.69 -5.43 13.33
C LEU A 148 13.07 -6.84 13.31
N SER A 149 11.74 -6.91 13.19
CA SER A 149 11.03 -8.19 13.10
C SER A 149 11.42 -8.95 11.83
N ALA A 150 11.50 -8.25 10.70
CA ALA A 150 11.96 -8.80 9.42
C ALA A 150 13.41 -9.30 9.50
N TRP A 151 14.33 -8.48 10.04
CA TRP A 151 15.72 -8.88 10.25
C TRP A 151 15.82 -10.18 11.06
N ASN A 152 15.12 -10.25 12.19
CA ASN A 152 15.14 -11.43 13.05
C ASN A 152 14.59 -12.68 12.32
N LEU A 153 13.54 -12.54 11.51
CA LEU A 153 13.04 -13.66 10.70
C LEU A 153 14.12 -14.13 9.70
N ILE A 154 14.74 -13.21 8.97
CA ILE A 154 15.78 -13.50 7.98
C ILE A 154 16.99 -14.19 8.63
N GLN A 155 17.40 -13.75 9.82
CA GLN A 155 18.52 -14.38 10.53
C GLN A 155 18.18 -15.80 10.99
N ASN A 156 16.93 -16.06 11.38
CA ASN A 156 16.50 -17.34 11.95
C ASN A 156 16.00 -18.37 10.92
N THR A 157 15.57 -17.96 9.72
CA THR A 157 15.12 -18.92 8.70
C THR A 157 16.24 -19.89 8.29
N ILE A 158 15.87 -21.13 8.02
CA ILE A 158 16.76 -22.15 7.44
C ILE A 158 16.74 -22.14 5.90
N LYS A 159 15.80 -21.42 5.28
CA LYS A 159 15.69 -21.32 3.82
C LYS A 159 16.83 -20.47 3.27
N LYS A 160 17.33 -20.86 2.10
CA LYS A 160 18.41 -20.15 1.41
C LYS A 160 17.90 -19.04 0.49
N ASN A 161 16.70 -19.21 -0.05
CA ASN A 161 15.97 -18.29 -0.91
C ASN A 161 14.47 -18.67 -0.83
N ASN A 162 13.61 -18.02 -1.61
CA ASN A 162 12.17 -18.25 -1.64
C ASN A 162 11.56 -18.19 -0.23
N ILE A 163 11.97 -17.17 0.53
CA ILE A 163 11.51 -16.98 1.91
C ILE A 163 10.10 -16.37 1.85
N THR A 164 9.12 -17.24 1.73
CA THR A 164 7.71 -16.84 1.73
C THR A 164 7.25 -16.54 3.16
N ILE A 165 6.52 -15.44 3.30
CA ILE A 165 5.98 -14.97 4.57
C ILE A 165 4.48 -14.68 4.46
N THR A 166 3.80 -14.76 5.59
CA THR A 166 2.47 -14.19 5.80
C THR A 166 2.57 -13.06 6.82
N VAL A 167 2.10 -11.88 6.41
CA VAL A 167 2.08 -10.64 7.20
C VAL A 167 0.64 -10.33 7.56
N LYS A 168 0.37 -10.15 8.85
CA LYS A 168 -0.84 -9.45 9.30
C LYS A 168 -0.45 -8.07 9.76
N GLY A 169 -1.02 -7.04 9.16
CA GLY A 169 -0.63 -5.67 9.45
C GLY A 169 -1.60 -4.65 8.92
N LYS A 170 -1.32 -3.39 9.21
CA LYS A 170 -2.14 -2.24 8.80
C LYS A 170 -1.32 -1.37 7.88
N LEU A 171 -1.89 -0.95 6.76
CA LEU A 171 -1.31 0.16 6.01
C LEU A 171 -1.42 1.40 6.90
N ASN A 172 -0.30 2.04 7.22
CA ASN A 172 -0.28 3.15 8.18
C ASN A 172 -0.47 4.52 7.49
N GLY A 173 -0.61 4.54 6.17
CA GLY A 173 -0.76 5.76 5.35
C GLY A 173 0.56 6.43 5.00
N GLU A 174 1.67 5.93 5.55
CA GLU A 174 3.01 6.35 5.18
C GLU A 174 3.38 5.76 3.82
N ILE A 175 4.03 6.61 3.03
CA ILE A 175 4.61 6.27 1.74
C ILE A 175 6.10 6.57 1.85
N LYS A 176 6.94 5.56 1.57
CA LYS A 176 8.41 5.75 1.52
C LYS A 176 8.88 5.82 0.08
N THR A 177 9.75 6.77 -0.19
CA THR A 177 10.45 6.90 -1.48
C THR A 177 11.74 6.12 -1.42
N ALA A 178 11.92 5.19 -2.35
CA ALA A 178 13.15 4.43 -2.51
C ALA A 178 14.22 5.23 -3.26
N SER A 179 15.45 4.70 -3.27
CA SER A 179 16.62 5.35 -3.88
C SER A 179 16.49 5.61 -5.39
N ASP A 180 15.61 4.87 -6.06
CA ASP A 180 15.29 4.99 -7.49
C ASP A 180 14.20 6.04 -7.79
N GLY A 181 13.61 6.65 -6.76
CA GLY A 181 12.51 7.62 -6.87
C GLY A 181 11.11 7.01 -6.90
N ASN A 182 10.97 5.68 -6.91
CA ASN A 182 9.69 5.01 -6.78
C ASN A 182 9.18 5.11 -5.34
N THR A 183 7.85 5.07 -5.19
CA THR A 183 7.20 5.20 -3.88
C THR A 183 6.42 3.96 -3.55
N TYR A 184 6.49 3.55 -2.28
CA TYR A 184 5.88 2.32 -1.80
C TYR A 184 5.14 2.55 -0.48
N PRO A 185 3.93 1.99 -0.34
CA PRO A 185 3.17 2.06 0.89
C PRO A 185 3.81 1.25 2.01
N VAL A 186 3.58 1.68 3.25
CA VAL A 186 4.16 1.06 4.45
C VAL A 186 3.10 0.29 5.25
N ILE A 187 3.49 -0.88 5.73
CA ILE A 187 2.71 -1.74 6.62
C ILE A 187 3.32 -1.69 8.03
N THR A 188 2.50 -1.31 9.01
CA THR A 188 2.76 -1.61 10.42
C THR A 188 2.39 -3.06 10.69
N VAL A 189 3.41 -3.90 10.93
CA VAL A 189 3.24 -5.35 11.06
C VAL A 189 2.81 -5.70 12.49
N THR A 190 1.72 -6.42 12.61
CA THR A 190 1.21 -6.96 13.88
C THR A 190 1.55 -8.43 14.08
N SER A 191 1.77 -9.17 12.99
CA SER A 191 2.25 -10.55 12.99
C SER A 191 3.03 -10.81 11.72
N LEU A 192 4.18 -11.46 11.85
CA LEU A 192 5.03 -11.88 10.74
C LEU A 192 5.38 -13.36 10.94
N ALA A 193 5.08 -14.21 9.96
CA ALA A 193 5.36 -15.63 10.01
C ALA A 193 5.99 -16.10 8.70
N GLU A 194 7.01 -16.95 8.79
CA GLU A 194 7.52 -17.73 7.65
C GLU A 194 6.58 -18.92 7.37
N ASN A 195 6.32 -19.18 6.09
CA ASN A 195 5.46 -20.28 5.62
C ASN A 195 6.24 -21.55 5.30
#